data_AF-A0A8H7SR57-F1
#
_entry.id   AF-A0A8H7SR57-F1
#
_cell.length_a   1.000
_cell.length_b   1.000
_cell.length_c   1.000
_cell.angle_alpha   90.00
_cell.angle_beta   90.00
_cell.angle_gamma   90.00
#
_symmetry.space_group_name_H-M   'P 1'
#
loop_
_entity.id
_entity.type
_entity.pdbx_description
1 polymer ?
#
loop_
_entity_poly.entity_id
_entity_poly.type
_entity_poly.pdbx_seq_one_letter_code
_entity_poly.pdbx_strand_id
1 'polypeptide(L)'
;MLQRKHISRRLDDAIKAEVLELADEIFTSERASLRQRASEMLEKLPVLPSRKLKFLTKVYYDQSDEKLVRDLKKKFDSDAILELGNWSAANTKCHKPTRNKNLIHMLKKNGHTVHLIDEFKTSSKYPKCEDDLENFKQ
;
A
#
# COMPACT_ATOMS: atom_id res chain seq x y z
N MET A 1 -9.84 -12.68 12.17
CA MET A 1 -9.28 -12.75 10.80
C MET A 1 -10.01 -13.84 10.02
N LEU A 2 -11.06 -13.49 9.27
CA LEU A 2 -11.77 -14.44 8.39
C LEU A 2 -10.96 -14.58 7.09
N GLN A 3 -10.47 -15.79 6.86
CA GLN A 3 -9.48 -16.10 5.84
C GLN A 3 -10.00 -15.77 4.42
N ARG A 4 -9.17 -15.02 3.67
CA ARG A 4 -9.29 -14.70 2.23
C ARG A 4 -9.68 -15.91 1.36
N LYS A 5 -9.39 -17.13 1.84
CA LYS A 5 -9.61 -18.41 1.16
C LYS A 5 -11.08 -18.66 0.80
N HIS A 6 -12.05 -18.20 1.60
CA HIS A 6 -13.43 -18.67 1.41
C HIS A 6 -14.18 -18.03 0.21
N ILE A 7 -13.74 -16.84 -0.24
CA ILE A 7 -14.31 -16.17 -1.42
C ILE A 7 -13.45 -16.50 -2.66
N SER A 8 -12.12 -16.49 -2.54
CA SER A 8 -11.21 -16.90 -3.62
C SER A 8 -11.37 -18.37 -4.02
N ARG A 9 -11.87 -19.25 -3.13
CA ARG A 9 -12.08 -20.68 -3.43
C ARG A 9 -13.44 -20.96 -4.06
N ARG A 10 -14.34 -19.97 -4.11
CA ARG A 10 -15.68 -20.06 -4.71
C ARG A 10 -15.78 -19.35 -6.06
N LEU A 11 -14.70 -18.72 -6.50
CA LEU A 11 -14.57 -18.15 -7.82
C LEU A 11 -13.84 -19.18 -8.68
N ASP A 12 -14.36 -19.50 -9.86
CA ASP A 12 -13.62 -20.28 -10.85
C ASP A 12 -12.32 -19.57 -11.21
N ASP A 13 -11.24 -20.33 -11.41
CA ASP A 13 -9.91 -19.77 -11.68
C ASP A 13 -9.89 -18.89 -12.94
N ALA A 14 -10.76 -19.19 -13.92
CA ALA A 14 -10.97 -18.38 -15.12
C ALA A 14 -11.60 -17.01 -14.79
N ILE A 15 -12.65 -16.98 -13.98
CA ILE A 15 -13.31 -15.73 -13.55
C ILE A 15 -12.35 -14.89 -12.70
N LYS A 16 -11.51 -15.56 -11.91
CA LYS A 16 -10.50 -14.89 -11.09
C LYS A 16 -9.42 -14.23 -11.94
N ALA A 17 -8.94 -14.91 -12.97
CA ALA A 17 -7.99 -14.34 -13.93
C ALA A 17 -8.62 -13.13 -14.67
N GLU A 18 -9.87 -13.25 -15.11
CA GLU A 18 -10.59 -12.18 -15.81
C GLU A 18 -10.84 -10.95 -14.91
N VAL A 19 -11.16 -11.15 -13.62
CA VAL A 19 -11.30 -10.05 -12.64
C VAL A 19 -9.96 -9.37 -12.37
N LEU A 20 -8.86 -10.12 -12.36
CA LEU A 20 -7.52 -9.57 -12.18
C LEU A 20 -7.07 -8.75 -13.40
N GLU A 21 -7.28 -9.26 -14.62
CA GLU A 21 -6.98 -8.51 -15.84
C GLU A 21 -7.84 -7.24 -15.95
N LEU A 22 -9.13 -7.31 -15.65
CA LEU A 22 -9.99 -6.13 -15.62
C LEU A 22 -9.57 -5.14 -14.53
N ALA A 23 -9.06 -5.61 -13.39
CA ALA A 23 -8.53 -4.75 -12.33
C ALA A 23 -7.24 -4.04 -12.75
N ASP A 24 -6.39 -4.69 -13.56
CA ASP A 24 -5.19 -4.08 -14.14
C ASP A 24 -5.54 -3.06 -15.25
N GLU A 25 -6.57 -3.30 -16.06
CA GLU A 25 -7.06 -2.35 -17.08
C GLU A 25 -7.75 -1.10 -16.48
N ILE A 26 -8.48 -1.27 -15.35
CA ILE A 26 -9.05 -0.17 -14.55
C ILE A 26 -7.94 0.77 -14.07
N PHE A 27 -6.77 0.18 -13.82
CA PHE A 27 -5.67 0.87 -13.23
C PHE A 27 -4.90 1.72 -14.25
N THR A 28 -4.75 1.25 -15.48
CA THR A 28 -4.06 1.96 -16.56
C THR A 28 -4.93 2.98 -17.28
N SER A 29 -6.25 2.82 -17.29
CA SER A 29 -7.18 3.76 -17.91
C SER A 29 -8.33 4.07 -16.96
N GLU A 30 -8.49 5.35 -16.59
CA GLU A 30 -9.65 5.82 -15.83
C GLU A 30 -10.93 5.61 -16.66
N ARG A 31 -11.48 4.41 -16.63
CA ARG A 31 -12.71 4.06 -17.35
C ARG A 31 -13.77 3.65 -16.34
N ALA A 32 -14.73 4.54 -16.14
CA ALA A 32 -15.93 4.31 -15.33
C ALA A 32 -16.67 3.01 -15.73
N SER A 33 -16.55 2.59 -17.00
CA SER A 33 -17.14 1.35 -17.53
C SER A 33 -16.60 0.07 -16.87
N LEU A 34 -15.34 0.06 -16.46
CA LEU A 34 -14.74 -1.13 -15.86
C LEU A 34 -15.13 -1.31 -14.38
N ARG A 35 -15.33 -0.21 -13.65
CA ARG A 35 -15.94 -0.23 -12.30
C ARG A 35 -17.37 -0.79 -12.36
N GLN A 36 -18.09 -0.45 -13.41
CA GLN A 36 -19.45 -0.94 -13.65
C GLN A 36 -19.45 -2.45 -13.93
N ARG A 37 -18.54 -2.94 -14.78
CA ARG A 37 -18.35 -4.37 -15.07
C ARG A 37 -17.95 -5.18 -13.81
N ALA A 38 -17.06 -4.65 -12.97
CA ALA A 38 -16.69 -5.29 -11.71
C ALA A 38 -17.88 -5.39 -10.73
N SER A 39 -18.73 -4.35 -10.70
CA SER A 39 -19.94 -4.32 -9.87
C SER A 39 -20.96 -5.36 -10.35
N GLU A 40 -21.18 -5.47 -11.66
CA GLU A 40 -22.05 -6.48 -12.27
C GLU A 40 -21.59 -7.92 -11.97
N MET A 41 -20.27 -8.16 -11.99
CA MET A 41 -19.71 -9.47 -11.63
C MET A 41 -19.87 -9.79 -10.13
N LEU A 42 -19.69 -8.79 -9.26
CA LEU A 42 -19.90 -8.94 -7.82
C LEU A 42 -21.38 -9.15 -7.48
N GLU A 43 -22.31 -8.61 -8.26
CA GLU A 43 -23.74 -8.84 -8.06
C GLU A 43 -24.14 -10.30 -8.27
N LYS A 44 -23.50 -10.98 -9.22
CA LYS A 44 -23.74 -12.41 -9.51
C LYS A 44 -23.26 -13.35 -8.39
N LEU A 45 -22.46 -12.86 -7.44
CA LEU A 45 -21.95 -13.69 -6.35
C LEU A 45 -22.93 -13.78 -5.18
N PRO A 46 -23.26 -14.99 -4.68
CA PRO A 46 -24.12 -15.19 -3.52
C PRO A 46 -23.34 -14.90 -2.22
N VAL A 47 -22.99 -13.64 -2.01
CA VAL A 47 -22.18 -13.15 -0.89
C VAL A 47 -22.90 -11.99 -0.23
N LEU A 48 -22.87 -11.95 1.11
CA LEU A 48 -23.47 -10.85 1.87
C LEU A 48 -22.95 -9.48 1.39
N PRO A 49 -23.82 -8.45 1.28
CA PRO A 49 -23.42 -7.12 0.84
C PRO A 49 -22.24 -6.53 1.64
N SER A 50 -22.19 -6.78 2.95
CA SER A 50 -21.10 -6.32 3.83
C SER A 50 -19.74 -6.93 3.49
N ARG A 51 -19.72 -8.15 2.92
CA ARG A 51 -18.48 -8.80 2.46
C ARG A 51 -18.07 -8.29 1.08
N LYS A 52 -19.03 -8.00 0.19
CA LYS A 52 -18.76 -7.36 -1.11
C LYS A 52 -18.10 -5.99 -0.90
N LEU A 53 -18.65 -5.18 0.00
CA LEU A 53 -18.09 -3.87 0.33
C LEU A 53 -16.65 -3.98 0.88
N LYS A 54 -16.41 -4.87 1.84
CA LYS A 54 -15.05 -5.10 2.38
C LYS A 54 -14.05 -5.56 1.33
N PHE A 55 -14.49 -6.35 0.35
CA PHE A 55 -13.64 -6.79 -0.75
C PHE A 55 -13.29 -5.62 -1.67
N LEU A 56 -14.29 -4.83 -2.10
CA LEU A 56 -14.10 -3.66 -2.95
C LEU A 56 -13.17 -2.63 -2.31
N THR A 57 -13.42 -2.29 -1.04
CA THR A 57 -12.56 -1.36 -0.28
C THR A 57 -11.11 -1.83 -0.28
N LYS A 58 -10.89 -3.13 -0.11
CA LYS A 58 -9.55 -3.69 -0.09
C LYS A 58 -8.88 -3.64 -1.47
N VAL A 59 -9.57 -4.06 -2.52
CA VAL A 59 -9.05 -4.00 -3.90
C VAL A 59 -8.64 -2.57 -4.23
N TYR A 60 -9.46 -1.60 -3.85
CA TYR A 60 -9.16 -0.18 -4.05
C TYR A 60 -7.85 0.26 -3.36
N TYR A 61 -7.66 -0.14 -2.09
CA TYR A 61 -6.42 0.17 -1.38
C TYR A 61 -5.20 -0.54 -1.98
N ASP A 62 -5.32 -1.82 -2.32
CA ASP A 62 -4.24 -2.60 -2.94
C ASP A 62 -3.82 -1.93 -4.28
N GLN A 63 -4.79 -1.53 -5.11
CA GLN A 63 -4.54 -0.77 -6.36
C GLN A 63 -3.89 0.58 -6.10
N SER A 64 -4.38 1.35 -5.12
CA SER A 64 -3.80 2.66 -4.78
C SER A 64 -2.35 2.53 -4.33
N ASP A 65 -2.02 1.49 -3.58
CA ASP A 65 -0.66 1.22 -3.13
C ASP A 65 0.26 0.89 -4.30
N GLU A 66 -0.20 0.05 -5.24
CA GLU A 66 0.54 -0.26 -6.46
C GLU A 66 0.72 0.96 -7.37
N LYS A 67 -0.23 1.91 -7.37
CA LYS A 67 -0.07 3.21 -8.05
C LYS A 67 1.10 3.97 -7.50
N LEU A 68 1.11 4.12 -6.18
CA LEU A 68 2.14 4.88 -5.50
C LEU A 68 3.53 4.29 -5.80
N VAL A 69 3.66 2.97 -5.75
CA VAL A 69 4.92 2.28 -6.08
C VAL A 69 5.34 2.52 -7.54
N ARG A 70 4.41 2.40 -8.49
CA ARG A 70 4.71 2.67 -9.91
C ARG A 70 5.12 4.11 -10.15
N ASP A 71 4.40 5.06 -9.55
CA ASP A 71 4.68 6.48 -9.69
C ASP A 71 6.01 6.85 -9.04
N LEU A 72 6.37 6.24 -7.91
CA LEU A 72 7.67 6.41 -7.27
C LEU A 72 8.80 5.87 -8.15
N LYS A 73 8.68 4.64 -8.66
CA LYS A 73 9.66 4.05 -9.59
C LYS A 73 9.83 4.88 -10.87
N LYS A 74 8.73 5.44 -11.38
CA LYS A 74 8.77 6.29 -12.57
C LYS A 74 9.47 7.64 -12.32
N LYS A 75 9.36 8.18 -11.09
CA LYS A 75 9.92 9.50 -10.75
C LYS A 75 11.38 9.45 -10.31
N PHE A 76 11.76 8.40 -9.58
CA PHE A 76 13.05 8.32 -8.89
C PHE A 76 13.93 7.14 -9.35
N ASP A 77 13.47 6.39 -10.36
CA ASP A 77 14.06 5.13 -10.83
C ASP A 77 13.94 3.97 -9.83
N SER A 78 14.36 2.76 -10.24
CA SER A 78 14.21 1.53 -9.47
C SER A 78 15.06 1.49 -8.20
N ASP A 79 16.19 2.20 -8.22
CA ASP A 79 17.24 2.10 -7.20
C ASP A 79 17.12 3.19 -6.13
N ALA A 80 16.01 3.94 -6.15
CA ALA A 80 15.74 5.01 -5.22
C ALA A 80 15.66 4.51 -3.77
N ILE A 81 16.45 5.15 -2.90
CA ILE A 81 16.35 5.01 -1.46
C ILE A 81 15.30 6.00 -0.95
N LEU A 82 14.30 5.50 -0.22
CA LEU A 82 13.25 6.33 0.36
C LEU A 82 13.51 6.54 1.84
N GLU A 83 13.71 7.79 2.22
CA GLU A 83 13.82 8.20 3.62
C GLU A 83 12.47 8.73 4.12
N LEU A 84 11.96 8.10 5.17
CA LEU A 84 10.71 8.50 5.81
C LEU A 84 10.98 8.90 7.25
N GLY A 85 10.43 10.02 7.67
CA GLY A 85 10.45 10.39 9.07
C GLY A 85 9.52 9.51 9.92
N ASN A 86 9.93 9.21 11.15
CA ASN A 86 9.17 8.39 12.08
C ASN A 86 7.99 9.14 12.74
N TRP A 87 7.87 10.47 12.54
CA TRP A 87 6.94 11.33 13.25
C TRP A 87 5.90 11.94 12.32
N SER A 88 4.82 11.17 12.06
CA SER A 88 3.65 11.71 11.36
C SER A 88 2.38 11.62 12.22
N ALA A 89 2.26 12.47 13.24
CA ALA A 89 0.95 12.73 13.85
C ALA A 89 0.94 14.03 14.68
N ALA A 90 -0.19 14.75 14.63
CA ALA A 90 -0.56 15.66 15.70
C ALA A 90 -0.58 14.90 17.02
N ASN A 91 0.00 15.51 18.05
CA ASN A 91 0.27 14.97 19.39
C ASN A 91 -0.99 14.33 20.02
N THR A 92 -1.28 13.07 19.68
CA THR A 92 -2.37 12.31 20.27
C THR A 92 -1.81 11.63 21.50
N LYS A 93 -2.11 12.21 22.68
CA LYS A 93 -1.71 11.64 23.97
C LYS A 93 -2.07 10.15 24.00
N CYS A 94 -1.14 9.34 24.50
CA CYS A 94 -1.30 7.90 24.75
C CYS A 94 -1.23 6.94 23.55
N HIS A 95 -0.83 7.39 22.35
CA HIS A 95 -0.55 6.49 21.22
C HIS A 95 0.93 6.51 20.81
N LYS A 96 1.53 5.33 20.60
CA LYS A 96 2.90 5.23 20.06
C LYS A 96 2.94 5.87 18.65
N PRO A 97 3.91 6.75 18.36
CA PRO A 97 4.07 7.36 17.05
C PRO A 97 4.60 6.33 16.06
N THR A 98 3.70 5.65 15.35
CA THR A 98 3.99 5.06 14.03
C THR A 98 2.67 4.68 13.36
N ARG A 99 2.02 5.66 12.72
CA ARG A 99 0.79 5.42 11.95
C ARG A 99 1.07 4.79 10.58
N ASN A 100 2.31 4.90 10.07
CA ASN A 100 2.67 4.52 8.70
C ASN A 100 3.29 3.12 8.57
N LYS A 101 3.12 2.23 9.57
CA LYS A 101 3.69 0.87 9.51
C LYS A 101 3.26 0.10 8.26
N ASN A 102 2.00 0.27 7.85
CA ASN A 102 1.46 -0.38 6.66
C ASN A 102 2.12 0.14 5.39
N LEU A 103 2.29 1.46 5.27
CA LEU A 103 2.95 2.10 4.13
C LEU A 103 4.42 1.63 4.02
N ILE A 104 5.16 1.66 5.14
CA ILE A 104 6.56 1.23 5.18
C ILE A 104 6.67 -0.26 4.81
N HIS A 105 5.79 -1.10 5.36
CA HIS A 105 5.76 -2.51 5.02
C HIS A 105 5.45 -2.75 3.54
N MET A 106 4.49 -2.01 2.97
CA MET A 106 4.13 -2.08 1.56
C MET A 106 5.31 -1.71 0.66
N LEU A 107 5.99 -0.60 0.95
CA LEU A 107 7.13 -0.14 0.17
C LEU A 107 8.30 -1.14 0.21
N LYS A 108 8.62 -1.65 1.40
CA LYS A 108 9.65 -2.70 1.57
C LYS A 108 9.29 -3.98 0.82
N LYS A 109 8.02 -4.41 0.87
CA LYS A 109 7.54 -5.59 0.15
C LYS A 109 7.68 -5.44 -1.37
N ASN A 110 7.56 -4.21 -1.89
CA ASN A 110 7.64 -3.90 -3.32
C ASN A 110 9.08 -3.59 -3.80
N GLY A 111 10.08 -3.87 -2.98
CA GLY A 111 11.50 -3.81 -3.32
C GLY A 111 12.17 -2.46 -3.09
N HIS A 112 11.49 -1.50 -2.45
CA HIS A 112 12.11 -0.21 -2.12
C HIS A 112 12.93 -0.32 -0.82
N THR A 113 14.13 0.26 -0.84
CA THR A 113 14.95 0.47 0.36
C THR A 113 14.36 1.64 1.13
N VAL A 114 13.76 1.37 2.30
CA VAL A 114 13.14 2.40 3.15
C VAL A 114 13.90 2.55 4.45
N HIS A 115 14.47 3.73 4.68
CA HIS A 115 15.07 4.13 5.95
C HIS A 115 14.11 5.00 6.76
N LEU A 116 14.20 4.89 8.08
CA LEU A 116 13.40 5.66 9.02
C LEU A 116 14.29 6.66 9.75
N ILE A 117 13.99 7.94 9.61
CA ILE A 117 14.68 9.01 10.33
C ILE A 117 13.98 9.26 11.66
N ASP A 118 14.76 9.35 12.74
CA ASP A 118 14.24 9.75 14.05
C ASP A 118 14.10 11.28 14.12
N GLU A 119 12.93 11.78 13.69
CA GLU A 119 12.65 13.22 13.59
C GLU A 119 12.80 13.94 14.94
N PHE A 120 12.49 13.25 16.04
CA PHE A 120 12.59 13.82 17.39
C PHE A 120 14.05 14.14 17.76
N LYS A 121 15.00 13.34 17.28
CA LYS A 121 16.41 13.48 17.62
C LYS A 121 17.22 14.25 16.59
N THR A 122 16.69 14.46 15.37
CA THR A 122 17.39 15.19 14.30
C THR A 122 17.77 16.62 14.66
N SER A 123 17.03 17.32 15.53
CA SER A 123 17.37 18.68 15.97
C SER A 123 18.24 18.72 17.24
N SER A 124 18.38 17.58 17.93
CA SER A 124 19.06 17.48 19.23
C SER A 124 20.46 16.87 19.14
N LYS A 125 20.75 16.13 18.06
CA LYS A 125 21.99 15.39 17.89
C LYS A 125 22.94 16.08 16.93
N TYR A 126 24.19 16.24 17.36
CA TYR A 126 25.25 16.83 16.53
C TYR A 126 25.94 15.74 15.70
N PRO A 127 26.09 15.91 14.37
CA PRO A 127 26.60 14.86 13.49
C PRO A 127 28.00 14.32 13.81
N LYS A 128 28.86 15.08 14.51
CA LYS A 128 30.22 14.62 14.86
C LYS A 128 30.36 14.05 16.26
N CYS A 129 29.30 14.11 17.08
CA CYS A 129 29.39 13.78 18.50
C CYS A 129 28.88 12.39 18.86
N GLU A 130 28.25 11.66 17.92
CA GLU A 130 27.65 10.36 18.23
C GLU A 130 27.91 9.31 17.15
N ASP A 131 28.31 8.11 17.58
CA ASP A 131 28.60 6.94 16.74
C ASP A 131 27.33 6.23 16.19
N ASP A 132 26.14 6.59 16.69
CA ASP A 132 24.85 5.99 16.32
C ASP A 132 24.28 6.50 14.97
N LEU A 133 24.98 7.41 14.29
CA LEU A 133 24.55 8.01 13.03
C LEU A 133 25.25 7.34 11.85
N GLU A 134 24.49 6.65 11.00
CA GLU A 134 25.01 6.15 9.72
C GLU A 134 25.05 7.29 8.71
N ASN A 135 26.24 7.57 8.17
CA ASN A 135 26.40 8.49 7.05
C ASN A 135 26.10 7.76 5.75
N PHE A 136 25.26 8.37 4.90
CA PHE A 136 25.10 7.90 3.53
C PHE A 136 26.44 8.05 2.80
N LYS A 137 26.94 6.95 2.23
CA LYS A 137 28.14 7.02 1.40
C LYS A 137 27.81 7.80 0.14
N GLN A 138 28.57 8.87 -0.05
CA GLN A 138 28.53 9.74 -1.22
C GLN A 138 29.20 9.06 -2.42
#